data_AF-A0AAN4SHN8-F1
#
_entry.id   AF-A0AAN4SHN8-F1
#
_cell.length_a   1.000
_cell.length_b   1.000
_cell.length_c   1.000
_cell.angle_alpha   90.00
_cell.angle_beta   90.00
_cell.angle_gamma   90.00
#
_symmetry.space_group_name_H-M   'P 1'
#
loop_
_entity.id
_entity.type
_entity.pdbx_description
1 polymer ?
#
loop_
_entity_poly.entity_id
_entity_poly.type
_entity_poly.pdbx_seq_one_letter_code
_entity_poly.pdbx_strand_id
1 'polypeptide(L)'
;MNMKQTVQERAKEMCEAWGMEDNHGYSVKDTFQVGFVQGANWQAEQSPWISVKERLPESNITVLTKGAYGYLICFLSNLGEWETGANINEERLGITHWMPIPSFDEILEANKDKLEMK
;
A
#
# COMPACT_ATOMS: atom_id res chain seq x y z
N MET A 1 13.61 3.63 5.34
CA MET A 1 13.68 4.10 3.94
C MET A 1 12.26 4.41 3.47
N ASN A 2 12.02 5.55 2.83
CA ASN A 2 10.71 5.93 2.30
C ASN A 2 10.54 5.34 0.89
N MET A 3 9.41 4.68 0.59
CA MET A 3 9.14 4.07 -0.71
C MET A 3 9.34 5.06 -1.87
N LYS A 4 8.91 6.32 -1.69
CA LYS A 4 9.10 7.37 -2.70
C LYS A 4 10.58 7.59 -3.05
N GLN A 5 11.44 7.59 -2.04
CA GLN A 5 12.88 7.75 -2.22
C GLN A 5 13.49 6.54 -2.95
N THR A 6 13.08 5.32 -2.58
CA THR A 6 13.55 4.08 -3.23
C THR A 6 13.16 4.03 -4.72
N VAL A 7 11.95 4.48 -5.07
CA VAL A 7 11.48 4.52 -6.46
C VAL A 7 12.27 5.54 -7.29
N GLN A 8 12.55 6.72 -6.74
CA GLN A 8 13.36 7.74 -7.41
C GLN A 8 14.79 7.28 -7.65
N GLU A 9 15.43 6.68 -6.65
CA GLU A 9 16.78 6.10 -6.76
C GLU A 9 16.81 5.02 -7.86
N ARG A 10 15.81 4.14 -7.89
CA ARG A 10 15.70 3.11 -8.94
C ARG A 10 15.48 3.69 -10.33
N ALA A 11 14.65 4.72 -10.47
CA ALA A 11 14.45 5.38 -11.75
C ALA A 11 15.76 5.98 -12.28
N LYS A 12 16.56 6.58 -11.40
CA LYS A 12 17.87 7.14 -11.74
C LYS A 12 18.87 6.06 -12.16
N GLU A 13 18.98 4.98 -11.39
CA GLU A 13 19.84 3.83 -11.72
C GLU A 13 19.49 3.24 -13.09
N MET A 14 18.20 3.12 -13.42
CA MET A 14 17.76 2.63 -14.72
C MET A 14 18.15 3.56 -15.87
N CYS A 15 18.01 4.88 -15.69
CA CYS A 15 18.46 5.85 -16.70
C CYS A 15 19.96 5.71 -16.99
N GLU A 16 20.77 5.53 -15.95
CA GLU A 16 22.21 5.36 -16.05
C GLU A 16 22.57 4.02 -16.72
N ALA A 17 21.94 2.92 -16.31
CA ALA A 17 22.17 1.60 -16.86
C ALA A 17 21.78 1.49 -18.35
N TRP A 18 20.77 2.25 -18.78
CA TRP A 18 20.30 2.26 -20.17
C TRP A 18 20.92 3.36 -21.03
N GLY A 19 21.83 4.17 -20.48
CA GLY A 19 22.50 5.25 -21.22
C GLY A 19 21.51 6.26 -21.80
N MET A 20 20.46 6.61 -21.05
CA MET A 20 19.47 7.59 -21.49
C MET A 20 20.10 8.97 -21.56
N GLU A 21 20.15 9.53 -22.77
CA GLU A 21 20.64 10.88 -23.05
C GLU A 21 19.50 11.80 -23.49
N ASP A 22 19.63 13.08 -23.16
CA ASP A 22 18.68 14.10 -23.59
C ASP A 22 18.79 14.32 -25.09
N ASN A 23 17.65 14.55 -25.74
CA ASN A 23 17.59 14.59 -27.19
C ASN A 23 16.81 15.82 -27.68
N HIS A 24 17.41 16.64 -28.56
CA HIS A 24 16.77 17.80 -29.19
C HIS A 24 16.02 18.73 -28.21
N GLY A 25 16.57 18.99 -27.02
CA GLY A 25 15.95 19.84 -26.01
C GLY A 25 14.86 19.16 -25.18
N TYR A 26 14.62 17.86 -25.37
CA TYR A 26 13.74 17.04 -24.56
C TYR A 26 14.56 16.24 -23.55
N SER A 27 14.25 16.40 -22.26
CA SER A 27 14.88 15.60 -21.21
C SER A 27 14.22 14.22 -21.16
N VAL A 28 14.82 13.27 -21.88
CA VAL A 28 14.38 11.86 -21.90
C VAL A 28 14.48 11.27 -20.50
N LYS A 29 15.55 11.64 -19.79
CA LYS A 29 15.81 11.21 -18.43
C LYS A 29 14.74 11.70 -17.45
N ASP A 30 14.41 12.99 -17.47
CA ASP A 30 13.39 13.52 -16.55
C ASP A 30 12.01 12.96 -16.88
N THR A 31 11.68 12.85 -18.17
CA THR A 31 10.40 12.27 -18.62
C THR A 31 10.25 10.83 -18.13
N PHE A 32 11.28 10.01 -18.27
CA PHE A 32 11.28 8.64 -17.78
C PHE A 32 11.15 8.59 -16.26
N GLN A 33 11.93 9.37 -15.51
CA GLN A 33 11.90 9.35 -14.05
C GLN A 33 10.54 9.76 -13.50
N VAL A 34 9.94 10.82 -14.06
CA VAL A 34 8.58 11.26 -13.69
C VAL A 34 7.58 10.16 -14.02
N GLY A 35 7.61 9.60 -15.23
CA GLY A 35 6.71 8.52 -15.63
C GLY A 35 6.85 7.27 -14.75
N PHE A 36 8.07 6.89 -14.39
CA PHE A 36 8.37 5.74 -13.54
C PHE A 36 7.83 5.93 -12.12
N VAL A 37 8.05 7.10 -11.52
CA VAL A 37 7.52 7.44 -10.20
C VAL A 37 5.99 7.47 -10.22
N GLN A 38 5.38 8.06 -11.25
CA GLN A 38 3.93 8.09 -11.38
C GLN A 38 3.32 6.70 -11.59
N GLY A 39 3.97 5.85 -12.38
CA GLY A 39 3.56 4.45 -12.55
C GLY A 39 3.66 3.67 -11.25
N ALA A 40 4.72 3.87 -10.45
CA ALA A 40 4.85 3.26 -9.14
C ALA A 40 3.80 3.75 -8.14
N ASN A 41 3.46 5.05 -8.16
CA ASN A 41 2.39 5.61 -7.34
C ASN A 41 1.03 4.99 -7.75
N TRP A 42 0.71 4.98 -9.03
CA TRP A 42 -0.52 4.34 -9.54
C TRP A 42 -0.60 2.86 -9.14
N GLN A 43 0.51 2.13 -9.22
CA GLN A 43 0.55 0.73 -8.80
C GLN A 43 0.35 0.57 -7.29
N ALA A 44 0.87 1.50 -6.48
CA ALA A 44 0.63 1.50 -5.04
C ALA A 44 -0.85 1.77 -4.72
N GLU A 45 -1.53 2.63 -5.48
CA GLU A 45 -2.97 2.89 -5.36
C GLU A 45 -3.84 1.66 -5.68
N GLN A 46 -3.32 0.68 -6.43
CA GLN A 46 -4.03 -0.59 -6.68
C GLN A 46 -3.97 -1.55 -5.48
N SER A 47 -3.08 -1.31 -4.50
CA SER A 47 -3.00 -2.15 -3.31
C SER A 47 -4.11 -1.80 -2.32
N PRO A 48 -4.86 -2.78 -1.79
CA PRO A 48 -5.84 -2.50 -0.74
C PRO A 48 -5.18 -2.11 0.59
N TRP A 49 -3.87 -2.38 0.74
CA TRP A 49 -3.09 -2.09 1.93
C TRP A 49 -2.64 -0.64 1.99
N ILE A 50 -3.05 0.05 3.04
CA ILE A 50 -2.74 1.43 3.37
C ILE A 50 -1.67 1.45 4.46
N SER A 51 -0.61 2.24 4.29
CA SER A 51 0.42 2.38 5.32
C SER A 51 -0.09 3.21 6.49
N VAL A 52 0.20 2.79 7.73
CA VAL A 52 -0.13 3.61 8.93
C VAL A 52 0.61 4.96 8.96
N LYS A 53 1.68 5.10 8.18
CA LYS A 53 2.41 6.37 8.00
C LYS A 53 1.73 7.31 7.02
N GLU A 54 0.89 6.78 6.13
CA GLU A 54 0.10 7.56 5.18
C GLU A 54 -1.19 8.03 5.84
N ARG A 55 -1.97 7.10 6.38
CA ARG A 55 -3.13 7.40 7.22
C ARG A 55 -3.51 6.24 8.13
N LEU A 56 -4.20 6.56 9.20
CA LEU A 56 -4.85 5.60 10.09
C LEU A 56 -6.29 5.30 9.63
N PRO A 57 -6.87 4.15 10.02
CA PRO A 57 -8.30 3.93 9.87
C PRO A 57 -9.10 4.84 10.80
N GLU A 58 -10.41 4.92 10.57
CA GLU A 58 -11.32 5.55 11.52
C GLU A 58 -11.35 4.76 12.84
N SER A 59 -11.52 5.47 13.97
CA SER A 59 -11.55 4.83 15.28
C SER A 59 -12.73 3.88 15.42
N ASN A 60 -12.49 2.76 16.11
CA ASN A 60 -13.41 1.64 16.36
C ASN A 60 -13.93 0.93 15.10
N ILE A 61 -13.29 1.15 13.95
CA ILE A 61 -13.53 0.34 12.76
C ILE A 61 -12.60 -0.87 12.77
N THR A 62 -13.18 -2.06 12.65
CA THR A 62 -12.43 -3.30 12.52
C THR A 62 -11.80 -3.41 11.14
N VAL A 63 -10.49 -3.64 11.11
CA VAL A 63 -9.68 -3.72 9.90
C VAL A 63 -8.77 -4.94 9.94
N LEU A 64 -8.32 -5.39 8.76
CA LEU A 64 -7.24 -6.36 8.66
C LEU A 64 -5.90 -5.60 8.70
N THR A 65 -4.98 -6.03 9.54
CA THR A 65 -3.67 -5.38 9.73
C THR A 65 -2.53 -6.31 9.38
N LYS A 66 -1.37 -5.71 9.05
CA LYS A 66 -0.10 -6.39 8.83
C LYS A 66 0.95 -5.83 9.81
N GLY A 67 1.48 -6.70 10.67
CA GLY A 67 2.43 -6.32 11.72
C GLY A 67 3.44 -7.40 12.06
N ALA A 68 4.03 -7.30 13.26
CA ALA A 68 5.09 -8.20 13.74
C ALA A 68 4.63 -9.66 13.86
N TYR A 69 3.34 -9.87 14.11
CA TYR A 69 2.72 -11.20 14.24
C TYR A 69 2.04 -11.69 12.95
N GLY A 70 2.34 -11.08 11.80
CA GLY A 70 1.72 -11.43 10.52
C GLY A 70 0.43 -10.62 10.28
N TYR A 71 -0.66 -11.32 9.97
CA TYR A 71 -1.97 -10.69 9.71
C TYR A 71 -2.91 -10.87 10.89
N LEU A 72 -3.48 -9.76 11.37
CA LEU A 72 -4.40 -9.75 12.52
C LEU A 72 -5.61 -8.87 12.25
N ILE A 73 -6.74 -9.24 12.83
CA ILE A 73 -7.90 -8.36 12.92
C ILE A 73 -7.71 -7.44 14.13
N CYS A 74 -7.77 -6.15 13.90
CA CYS A 74 -7.59 -5.11 14.92
C CYS A 74 -8.57 -3.97 14.69
N PHE A 75 -8.70 -3.09 15.67
CA PHE A 75 -9.28 -1.76 15.47
C PHE A 75 -8.39 -0.72 16.18
N LEU A 76 -8.52 0.53 15.76
CA LEU A 76 -7.86 1.65 16.42
C LEU A 76 -8.84 2.27 17.42
N SER A 77 -8.50 2.33 18.70
CA SER A 77 -9.36 2.92 19.73
C SER A 77 -9.51 4.43 19.53
N ASN A 78 -10.45 5.05 20.25
CA ASN A 78 -10.57 6.52 20.30
C ASN A 78 -9.34 7.20 20.93
N LEU A 79 -8.49 6.45 21.63
CA LEU A 79 -7.25 6.94 22.23
C LEU A 79 -6.05 6.81 21.28
N GLY A 80 -6.24 6.25 20.07
CA GLY A 80 -5.17 6.03 19.11
C GLY A 80 -4.33 4.79 19.39
N GLU A 81 -4.84 3.86 20.21
CA GLU A 81 -4.19 2.60 20.55
C GLU A 81 -4.75 1.47 19.69
N TRP A 82 -3.90 0.53 19.28
CA TRP A 82 -4.34 -0.63 18.51
C TRP A 82 -4.76 -1.75 19.44
N GLU A 83 -5.97 -2.24 19.27
CA GLU A 83 -6.54 -3.32 20.08
C GLU A 83 -6.82 -4.56 19.22
N THR A 84 -6.67 -5.74 19.83
CA THR A 84 -6.99 -7.02 19.18
C THR A 84 -7.53 -8.04 20.17
N GLY A 85 -8.44 -8.90 19.70
CA GLY A 85 -8.92 -10.04 20.49
C GLY A 85 -7.91 -11.19 20.60
N ALA A 86 -6.76 -11.08 19.95
CA ALA A 86 -5.71 -12.09 19.98
C ALA A 86 -4.93 -12.03 21.30
N ASN A 87 -4.60 -13.20 21.88
CA ASN A 87 -3.79 -13.30 23.08
C ASN A 87 -2.28 -13.06 22.76
N ILE A 88 -1.93 -11.81 22.45
CA ILE A 88 -0.59 -11.36 22.10
C ILE A 88 -0.22 -10.08 22.85
N ASN A 89 1.06 -9.71 22.81
CA ASN A 89 1.50 -8.45 23.38
C ASN A 89 1.17 -7.29 22.42
N GLU A 90 0.19 -6.47 22.80
CA GLU A 90 -0.30 -5.33 22.02
C GLU A 90 0.78 -4.26 21.77
N GLU A 91 1.68 -4.03 22.73
CA GLU A 91 2.81 -3.09 22.59
C GLU A 91 3.81 -3.54 21.50
N ARG A 92 3.77 -4.82 21.12
CA ARG A 92 4.64 -5.43 20.10
C ARG A 92 3.93 -5.67 18.77
N LEU A 93 2.69 -5.19 18.59
CA LEU A 93 1.93 -5.36 17.36
C LEU A 93 2.72 -4.93 16.12
N GLY A 94 3.47 -3.82 16.21
CA GLY A 94 4.33 -3.35 15.13
C GLY A 94 3.59 -3.19 13.81
N ILE A 95 2.33 -2.72 13.86
CA ILE A 95 1.47 -2.60 12.68
C ILE A 95 2.09 -1.62 11.70
N THR A 96 2.21 -2.05 10.44
CA THR A 96 2.80 -1.25 9.36
C THR A 96 1.78 -0.84 8.31
N HIS A 97 0.77 -1.69 8.08
CA HIS A 97 -0.26 -1.50 7.08
C HIS A 97 -1.60 -2.04 7.58
N TRP A 98 -2.69 -1.52 7.03
CA TRP A 98 -4.05 -1.98 7.26
C TRP A 98 -4.85 -1.93 5.98
N MET A 99 -5.95 -2.68 5.91
CA MET A 99 -6.94 -2.57 4.85
C MET A 99 -8.35 -2.73 5.44
N PRO A 100 -9.38 -2.07 4.88
CA PRO A 100 -10.75 -2.32 5.27
C PRO A 100 -11.11 -3.78 4.99
N ILE A 101 -11.90 -4.38 5.86
CA ILE A 101 -12.50 -5.70 5.61
C ILE A 101 -13.74 -5.45 4.76
N PRO A 102 -13.81 -5.96 3.52
CA PRO A 102 -14.98 -5.77 2.68
C PRO A 102 -16.20 -6.48 3.30
N SER A 103 -17.36 -5.87 3.12
CA SER A 103 -18.64 -6.49 3.45
C SER A 103 -18.91 -7.71 2.58
N PHE A 104 -19.85 -8.55 3.02
CA PHE A 104 -20.25 -9.71 2.24
C PHE A 104 -20.81 -9.33 0.87
N ASP A 105 -21.60 -8.25 0.78
CA ASP A 105 -22.19 -7.78 -0.48
C ASP A 105 -21.11 -7.27 -1.45
N GLU A 106 -20.08 -6.56 -0.96
CA GLU A 106 -18.93 -6.13 -1.78
C GLU A 106 -18.13 -7.34 -2.29
N ILE A 107 -17.92 -8.35 -1.44
CA ILE A 107 -17.26 -9.59 -1.84
C ILE A 107 -18.09 -10.30 -2.92
N LEU A 108 -19.41 -10.34 -2.77
CA LEU A 108 -20.31 -10.99 -3.71
C LEU A 108 -20.29 -10.29 -5.08
N GLU A 109 -20.43 -8.97 -5.10
CA GLU A 109 -20.42 -8.20 -6.35
C GLU A 109 -19.07 -8.31 -7.07
N ALA A 110 -17.96 -8.27 -6.32
CA ALA A 110 -16.62 -8.43 -6.88
C ALA A 110 -16.33 -9.83 -7.48
N ASN A 111 -17.14 -10.84 -7.16
CA ASN A 111 -16.96 -12.22 -7.62
C ASN A 111 -18.16 -12.75 -8.43
N LYS A 112 -19.06 -11.87 -8.86
CA LYS A 112 -20.30 -12.25 -9.55
C LYS A 112 -20.07 -13.03 -10.84
N ASP A 113 -19.04 -12.65 -11.59
CA ASP A 113 -18.61 -13.30 -12.84
C ASP A 113 -18.15 -14.76 -12.65
N LYS A 114 -17.67 -15.11 -11.46
CA LYS A 114 -17.20 -16.47 -11.12
C LYS A 114 -18.30 -17.38 -10.57
N LEU A 115 -19.42 -16.80 -10.16
CA LEU A 115 -20.54 -17.51 -9.55
C LEU A 115 -21.61 -17.93 -10.56
N GLU A 116 -21.53 -17.42 -11.80
CA GLU A 116 -22.30 -17.96 -12.92
C GLU A 116 -21.82 -19.40 -13.21
N MET A 117 -22.57 -20.39 -12.72
CA MET A 117 -22.37 -21.79 -13.10
C MET A 117 -22.55 -21.92 -14.61
N LYS A 118 -21.52 -22.42 -15.29
CA LYS A 118 -21.65 -22.93 -16.66
C LYS A 118 -22.57 -24.16 -16.72
#